data_AF-A0A086KZR7-F1
#
_entry.id   AF-A0A086KZR7-F1
#
_cell.length_a   1.000
_cell.length_b   1.000
_cell.length_c   1.000
_cell.angle_alpha   90.00
_cell.angle_beta   90.00
_cell.angle_gamma   90.00
#
_symmetry.space_group_name_H-M   'P 1'
#
loop_
_entity.id
_entity.type
_entity.pdbx_description
1 polymer ?
#
loop_
_entity_poly.entity_id
_entity_poly.type
_entity_poly.pdbx_seq_one_letter_code
_entity_poly.pdbx_strand_id
1 'polypeptide(L)'
;MERASAAAATRSPIFASALTKRKPLLLLLGFAVVLTFFTCGVPTTSLRLRGPKFTLQDLKKALKDAKDGVKAVDDAKKKHQKAEDSAKKASGPKKDKLQKEADEKKETLQSKIQDMKRKCEELRQVKEGTRNNKGLSDKEKKDFSKEGDKADEVLKRCGTVV
;
A
#
# COMPACT_ATOMS: atom_id res chain seq x y z
N MET A 1 44.26 -4.96 -48.60
CA MET A 1 44.14 -6.25 -49.31
C MET A 1 43.08 -7.04 -48.54
N GLU A 2 41.83 -7.07 -49.00
CA GLU A 2 41.30 -8.05 -49.97
C GLU A 2 41.39 -9.48 -49.41
N ARG A 3 40.42 -10.38 -49.45
CA ARG A 3 39.10 -10.52 -50.08
C ARG A 3 38.45 -11.72 -49.35
N ALA A 4 37.19 -11.65 -48.94
CA ALA A 4 36.08 -12.38 -49.56
C ALA A 4 36.33 -13.86 -49.94
N SER A 5 35.63 -14.76 -49.27
CA SER A 5 35.04 -16.01 -49.81
C SER A 5 33.69 -16.16 -49.09
N ALA A 6 32.52 -15.89 -49.65
CA ALA A 6 31.96 -16.19 -50.97
C ALA A 6 31.91 -17.71 -51.25
N ALA A 7 31.02 -18.40 -50.54
CA ALA A 7 30.35 -19.58 -51.07
C ALA A 7 28.91 -19.18 -51.39
N ALA A 8 28.68 -18.95 -52.69
CA ALA A 8 27.43 -18.57 -53.30
C ALA A 8 26.57 -19.80 -53.66
N ALA A 9 25.37 -19.46 -54.16
CA ALA A 9 24.39 -20.27 -54.90
C ALA A 9 23.23 -20.75 -54.02
N THR A 10 22.00 -20.29 -54.23
CA THR A 10 21.32 -20.29 -55.54
C THR A 10 20.52 -19.02 -55.83
N ARG A 11 20.86 -18.44 -56.97
CA ARG A 11 20.06 -17.59 -57.88
C ARG A 11 18.55 -17.81 -57.78
N SER A 12 17.76 -16.74 -57.71
CA SER A 12 17.15 -16.17 -58.93
C SER A 12 16.38 -14.85 -58.69
N PRO A 13 16.29 -13.98 -59.71
CA PRO A 13 15.85 -12.59 -59.61
C PRO A 13 14.43 -12.46 -60.15
N ILE A 14 13.42 -12.65 -59.32
CA ILE A 14 12.03 -12.44 -59.73
C ILE A 14 11.33 -11.76 -58.56
N PHE A 15 10.62 -10.66 -58.84
CA PHE A 15 9.85 -9.84 -57.90
C PHE A 15 10.57 -8.67 -57.21
N ALA A 16 11.42 -7.98 -57.96
CA ALA A 16 11.76 -6.58 -57.70
C ALA A 16 10.61 -5.57 -57.94
N SER A 17 9.34 -6.00 -58.13
CA SER A 17 8.28 -5.09 -58.64
C SER A 17 6.88 -5.21 -58.03
N ALA A 18 6.65 -5.92 -56.92
CA ALA A 18 5.27 -6.24 -56.48
C ALA A 18 4.82 -5.74 -55.08
N LEU A 19 5.60 -4.93 -54.35
CA LEU A 19 5.23 -4.52 -52.98
C LEU A 19 5.22 -3.01 -52.70
N THR A 20 5.12 -2.17 -53.73
CA THR A 20 4.92 -0.71 -53.59
C THR A 20 3.44 -0.29 -53.46
N LYS A 21 2.47 -1.22 -53.53
CA LYS A 21 1.02 -0.91 -53.42
C LYS A 21 0.34 -1.32 -52.12
N ARG A 22 1.01 -2.05 -51.20
CA ARG A 22 0.39 -2.57 -49.95
C ARG A 22 0.78 -1.83 -48.67
N LYS A 23 1.55 -0.75 -48.76
CA LYS A 23 1.93 0.07 -47.59
C LYS A 23 0.82 1.00 -47.04
N PRO A 24 -0.09 1.59 -47.84
CA PRO A 24 -1.06 2.53 -47.28
C PRO A 24 -2.16 1.82 -46.46
N LEU A 25 -2.51 0.57 -46.79
CA LEU A 25 -3.55 -0.18 -46.08
C LEU A 25 -3.11 -0.60 -44.67
N LEU A 26 -1.83 -0.97 -44.49
CA LEU A 26 -1.26 -1.31 -43.18
C LEU A 26 -1.10 -0.07 -42.29
N LEU A 27 -0.76 1.08 -42.87
CA LEU A 27 -0.75 2.36 -42.15
C LEU A 27 -2.15 2.80 -41.73
N LEU A 28 -3.16 2.64 -42.60
CA LEU A 28 -4.56 2.90 -42.28
C LEU A 28 -5.11 1.96 -41.19
N LEU A 29 -4.76 0.67 -41.23
CA LEU A 29 -5.11 -0.29 -40.18
C LEU A 29 -4.46 0.06 -38.84
N GLY A 30 -3.18 0.45 -38.84
CA GLY A 30 -2.51 0.92 -37.63
C GLY A 30 -3.14 2.19 -37.05
N PHE A 31 -3.48 3.15 -37.91
CA PHE A 31 -4.11 4.41 -37.51
C PHE A 31 -5.56 4.20 -37.02
N ALA A 32 -6.31 3.27 -37.61
CA ALA A 32 -7.64 2.89 -37.15
C ALA A 32 -7.61 2.25 -35.76
N VAL A 33 -6.62 1.39 -35.47
CA VAL A 33 -6.42 0.81 -34.13
C VAL A 33 -6.13 1.91 -33.11
N VAL A 34 -5.23 2.84 -33.42
CA VAL A 34 -4.91 3.97 -32.53
C VAL A 34 -6.13 4.88 -32.31
N LEU A 35 -6.91 5.17 -33.36
CA LEU A 35 -8.15 5.93 -33.25
C LEU A 35 -9.22 5.20 -32.44
N THR A 36 -9.34 3.87 -32.54
CA THR A 36 -10.24 3.12 -31.64
C THR A 36 -9.81 3.16 -30.19
N PHE A 37 -8.51 3.13 -29.87
CA PHE A 37 -8.03 3.31 -28.49
C PHE A 37 -8.26 4.75 -27.96
N PHE A 38 -8.23 5.76 -28.84
CA PHE A 38 -8.41 7.17 -28.47
C PHE A 38 -9.88 7.62 -28.45
N THR A 39 -10.75 7.03 -29.29
CA THR A 39 -12.17 7.43 -29.43
C THR A 39 -13.13 6.50 -28.70
N CYS A 40 -12.84 5.20 -28.65
CA CYS A 40 -13.48 4.25 -27.75
C CYS A 40 -12.54 4.04 -26.57
N GLY A 41 -12.65 4.95 -25.59
CA GLY A 41 -11.95 4.83 -24.31
C GLY A 41 -11.98 3.38 -23.86
N VAL A 42 -10.77 2.88 -23.57
CA VAL A 42 -10.42 1.57 -23.01
C VAL A 42 -11.65 0.70 -22.78
N PRO A 43 -11.84 -0.43 -23.52
CA PRO A 43 -13.00 -1.26 -23.30
C PRO A 43 -13.00 -1.62 -21.82
N THR A 44 -13.95 -1.02 -21.10
CA THR A 44 -14.35 -1.33 -19.75
C THR A 44 -15.03 -2.70 -19.81
N THR A 45 -14.29 -3.69 -20.29
CA THR A 45 -14.31 -5.02 -19.73
C THR A 45 -14.25 -4.78 -18.22
N SER A 46 -15.42 -4.79 -17.59
CA SER A 46 -15.87 -5.72 -16.57
C SER A 46 -14.80 -6.59 -15.87
N LEU A 47 -13.54 -6.14 -15.77
CA LEU A 47 -12.80 -6.15 -14.53
C LEU A 47 -13.66 -5.35 -13.55
N ARG A 48 -14.71 -6.01 -13.06
CA ARG A 48 -15.14 -5.87 -11.68
C ARG A 48 -13.84 -5.78 -10.92
N LEU A 49 -13.50 -4.56 -10.52
CA LEU A 49 -12.58 -4.28 -9.45
C LEU A 49 -13.12 -5.12 -8.30
N ARG A 50 -12.66 -6.37 -8.21
CA ARG A 50 -12.75 -7.18 -7.01
C ARG A 50 -11.93 -6.33 -6.06
N GLY A 51 -12.64 -5.44 -5.34
CA GLY A 51 -12.05 -4.64 -4.29
C GLY A 51 -11.20 -5.56 -3.41
N PRO A 52 -10.14 -5.04 -2.79
CA PRO A 52 -9.21 -5.84 -2.00
C PRO A 52 -10.01 -6.81 -1.13
N LYS A 53 -9.87 -8.11 -1.41
CA LYS A 53 -10.53 -9.14 -0.63
C LYS A 53 -9.80 -9.21 0.69
N PHE A 54 -10.21 -8.39 1.65
CA PHE A 54 -9.71 -8.48 3.00
C PHE A 54 -10.11 -9.84 3.57
N THR A 55 -9.11 -10.58 4.03
CA THR A 55 -9.28 -11.89 4.64
C THR A 55 -9.30 -11.77 6.16
N LEU A 56 -9.79 -12.82 6.81
CA LEU A 56 -9.75 -12.92 8.27
C LEU A 56 -8.30 -12.92 8.80
N GLN A 57 -7.32 -13.33 7.98
CA GLN A 57 -5.90 -13.24 8.32
C GLN A 57 -5.41 -11.79 8.31
N ASP A 58 -5.84 -10.98 7.35
CA ASP A 58 -5.51 -9.54 7.32
C ASP A 58 -6.07 -8.84 8.57
N LEU A 59 -7.29 -9.18 8.98
CA LEU A 59 -7.88 -8.65 10.21
C LEU A 59 -7.04 -9.03 11.43
N LYS A 60 -6.64 -10.29 11.55
CA LYS A 60 -5.77 -10.78 12.64
C LYS A 60 -4.43 -10.07 12.68
N LYS A 61 -3.82 -9.84 11.51
CA LYS A 61 -2.56 -9.14 11.38
C LYS A 61 -2.69 -7.69 11.80
N ALA A 62 -3.65 -6.96 11.22
CA ALA A 62 -3.94 -5.58 11.58
C ALA A 62 -4.30 -5.42 13.06
N LEU A 63 -5.02 -6.38 13.65
CA LEU A 63 -5.35 -6.41 15.07
C LEU A 63 -4.08 -6.51 15.94
N LYS A 64 -3.15 -7.37 15.55
CA LYS A 64 -1.87 -7.54 16.25
C LYS A 64 -1.01 -6.29 16.13
N ASP A 65 -0.85 -5.76 14.92
CA ASP A 65 -0.08 -4.53 14.67
C ASP A 65 -0.64 -3.33 15.43
N ALA A 66 -1.96 -3.20 15.51
CA ALA A 66 -2.61 -2.17 16.32
C ALA A 66 -2.41 -2.40 17.82
N LYS A 67 -2.50 -3.63 18.32
CA LYS A 67 -2.22 -3.93 19.75
C LYS A 67 -0.78 -3.59 20.13
N ASP A 68 0.18 -3.97 19.31
CA ASP A 68 1.60 -3.68 19.54
C ASP A 68 1.88 -2.19 19.42
N GLY A 69 1.23 -1.49 18.49
CA GLY A 69 1.28 -0.03 18.38
C GLY A 69 0.75 0.68 19.63
N VAL A 70 -0.42 0.27 20.16
CA VAL A 70 -1.00 0.87 21.38
C VAL A 70 -0.04 0.75 22.56
N LYS A 71 0.59 -0.42 22.73
CA LYS A 71 1.63 -0.63 23.76
C LYS A 71 2.83 0.28 23.51
N ALA A 72 3.32 0.36 22.28
CA ALA A 72 4.48 1.18 21.94
C ALA A 72 4.25 2.68 22.19
N VAL A 73 3.02 3.17 22.01
CA VAL A 73 2.63 4.55 22.34
C VAL A 73 2.53 4.73 23.86
N ASP A 74 1.94 3.79 24.60
CA ASP A 74 1.86 3.86 26.07
C ASP A 74 3.26 3.89 26.72
N ASP A 75 4.18 3.04 26.25
CA ASP A 75 5.58 3.04 26.68
C ASP A 75 6.30 4.35 26.34
N ALA A 76 6.07 4.90 25.14
CA ALA A 76 6.64 6.19 24.74
C ALA A 76 6.07 7.34 25.59
N LYS A 77 4.76 7.29 25.90
CA LYS A 77 4.08 8.29 26.74
C LYS A 77 4.65 8.27 28.16
N LYS A 78 4.85 7.09 28.74
CA LYS A 78 5.52 6.93 30.04
C LYS A 78 6.95 7.47 30.03
N LYS A 79 7.73 7.22 28.97
CA LYS A 79 9.11 7.73 28.84
C LYS A 79 9.15 9.25 28.70
N HIS A 80 8.26 9.82 27.89
CA HIS A 80 8.10 11.27 27.77
C HIS A 80 7.70 11.89 29.11
N GLN A 81 6.69 11.34 29.78
CA GLN A 81 6.21 11.85 31.05
C GLN A 81 7.31 11.84 32.14
N LYS A 82 8.10 10.77 32.23
CA LYS A 82 9.27 10.72 33.14
C LYS A 82 10.34 11.77 32.81
N ALA A 83 10.60 12.00 31.52
CA ALA A 83 11.56 13.02 31.09
C ALA A 83 11.05 14.43 31.40
N GLU A 84 9.77 14.68 31.15
CA GLU A 84 9.11 15.96 31.46
C GLU A 84 9.09 16.22 32.98
N ASP A 85 8.79 15.22 33.80
CA ASP A 85 8.84 15.31 35.27
C ASP A 85 10.24 15.65 35.78
N SER A 86 11.26 15.03 35.17
CA SER A 86 12.67 15.27 35.51
C SER A 86 13.11 16.67 35.10
N ALA A 87 12.68 17.15 33.93
CA ALA A 87 12.93 18.51 33.45
C ALA A 87 12.23 19.57 34.33
N LYS A 88 10.99 19.30 34.78
CA LYS A 88 10.24 20.20 35.68
C LYS A 88 10.88 20.35 37.06
N LYS A 89 11.52 19.29 37.58
CA LYS A 89 12.20 19.28 38.88
C LYS A 89 13.62 19.86 38.83
N ALA A 90 14.21 19.99 37.64
CA ALA A 90 15.54 20.53 37.47
C ALA A 90 15.54 22.06 37.37
N SER A 91 16.64 22.69 37.78
CA SER A 91 16.86 24.13 37.69
C SER A 91 18.24 24.45 37.08
N GLY A 92 18.38 25.66 36.55
CA GLY A 92 19.62 26.14 35.91
C GLY A 92 19.97 25.35 34.64
N PRO A 93 21.27 25.26 34.27
CA PRO A 93 21.70 24.67 32.99
C PRO A 93 21.41 23.16 32.85
N LYS A 94 21.06 22.47 33.94
CA LYS A 94 20.57 21.08 33.91
C LYS A 94 19.15 20.99 33.36
N LYS A 95 18.33 22.03 33.54
CA LYS A 95 16.97 22.11 33.00
C LYS A 95 17.00 22.12 31.47
N ASP A 96 17.86 22.91 30.85
CA ASP A 96 17.94 23.00 29.39
C ASP A 96 18.32 21.67 28.72
N LYS A 97 19.22 20.89 29.34
CA LYS A 97 19.58 19.56 28.85
C LYS A 97 18.40 18.58 28.95
N LEU A 98 17.73 18.54 30.10
CA LEU A 98 16.59 17.65 30.33
C LEU A 98 15.36 18.06 29.52
N GLN A 99 15.18 19.35 29.25
CA GLN A 99 14.12 19.88 28.39
C GLN A 99 14.33 19.40 26.95
N LYS A 100 15.57 19.49 26.41
CA LYS A 100 15.90 18.93 25.08
C LYS A 100 15.62 17.42 25.00
N GLU A 101 15.99 16.65 26.02
CA GLU A 101 15.66 15.22 26.07
C GLU A 101 14.16 14.95 26.13
N ALA A 102 13.39 15.80 26.82
CA ALA A 102 11.94 15.69 26.86
C ALA A 102 11.32 16.00 25.49
N ASP A 103 11.81 17.05 24.80
CA ASP A 103 11.36 17.42 23.47
C ASP A 103 11.67 16.34 22.42
N GLU A 104 12.84 15.70 22.48
CA GLU A 104 13.20 14.58 21.59
C GLU A 104 12.28 13.36 21.81
N LYS A 105 11.96 13.07 23.08
CA LYS A 105 10.98 12.03 23.44
C LYS A 105 9.55 12.40 23.04
N LYS A 106 9.23 13.70 23.00
CA LYS A 106 7.93 14.22 22.55
C LYS A 106 7.76 14.02 21.05
N GLU A 107 8.79 14.31 20.27
CA GLU A 107 8.80 14.06 18.83
C GLU A 107 8.64 12.57 18.53
N THR A 108 9.38 11.72 19.25
CA THR A 108 9.25 10.26 19.15
C THR A 108 7.83 9.79 19.50
N LEU A 109 7.23 10.35 20.55
CA LEU A 109 5.85 10.06 20.94
C LEU A 109 4.86 10.48 19.85
N GLN A 110 5.00 11.69 19.29
CA GLN A 110 4.13 12.17 18.21
C GLN A 110 4.24 11.30 16.95
N SER A 111 5.46 10.92 16.57
CA SER A 111 5.69 10.01 15.44
C SER A 111 4.98 8.68 15.65
N LYS A 112 5.09 8.10 16.86
CA LYS A 112 4.38 6.85 17.20
C LYS A 112 2.87 7.01 17.25
N ILE A 113 2.35 8.14 17.71
CA ILE A 113 0.90 8.44 17.69
C ILE A 113 0.39 8.52 16.24
N GLN A 114 1.14 9.15 15.33
CA GLN A 114 0.78 9.20 13.91
C GLN A 114 0.80 7.82 13.25
N ASP A 115 1.84 7.02 13.50
CA ASP A 115 1.90 5.64 13.01
C ASP A 115 0.74 4.80 13.55
N MET A 116 0.38 5.01 14.82
CA MET A 116 -0.76 4.34 15.46
C MET A 116 -2.10 4.76 14.85
N LYS A 117 -2.31 6.06 14.57
CA LYS A 117 -3.49 6.56 13.85
C LYS A 117 -3.68 5.81 12.53
N ARG A 118 -2.59 5.69 11.75
CA ARG A 118 -2.60 5.00 10.46
C ARG A 118 -2.95 3.53 10.62
N LYS A 119 -2.36 2.83 11.59
CA LYS A 119 -2.66 1.41 11.89
C LYS A 119 -4.11 1.20 12.35
N CYS A 120 -4.70 2.16 13.08
CA CYS A 120 -6.11 2.09 13.47
C CYS A 120 -7.06 2.31 12.30
N GLU A 121 -6.71 3.22 11.40
CA GLU A 121 -7.48 3.42 10.17
C GLU A 121 -7.42 2.16 9.28
N GLU A 122 -6.25 1.55 9.15
CA GLU A 122 -6.06 0.29 8.44
C GLU A 122 -6.88 -0.84 9.09
N LEU A 123 -6.83 -1.01 10.41
CA LEU A 123 -7.65 -1.98 11.13
C LEU A 123 -9.15 -1.76 10.88
N ARG A 124 -9.61 -0.49 10.84
CA ARG A 124 -11.01 -0.15 10.56
C ARG A 124 -11.39 -0.52 9.12
N GLN A 125 -10.55 -0.18 8.13
CA GLN A 125 -10.77 -0.53 6.73
C GLN A 125 -10.78 -2.05 6.52
N VAL A 126 -9.84 -2.78 7.12
CA VAL A 126 -9.75 -4.24 7.04
C VAL A 126 -10.96 -4.90 7.70
N LYS A 127 -11.40 -4.41 8.87
CA LYS A 127 -12.59 -4.91 9.57
C LYS A 127 -13.85 -4.72 8.73
N GLU A 128 -14.04 -3.53 8.16
CA GLU A 128 -15.20 -3.22 7.33
C GLU A 128 -15.18 -3.98 5.99
N GLY A 129 -14.01 -4.06 5.37
CA GLY A 129 -13.78 -4.84 4.16
C GLY A 129 -14.01 -6.35 4.36
N THR A 130 -13.60 -6.88 5.51
CA THR A 130 -13.86 -8.29 5.87
C THR A 130 -15.33 -8.52 6.18
N ARG A 131 -16.00 -7.60 6.89
CA ARG A 131 -17.46 -7.67 7.16
C ARG A 131 -18.29 -7.71 5.88
N ASN A 132 -17.89 -6.95 4.87
CA ASN A 132 -18.57 -6.85 3.58
C ASN A 132 -18.22 -8.00 2.62
N ASN A 133 -17.32 -8.91 3.02
CA ASN A 133 -16.91 -10.04 2.21
C ASN A 133 -18.00 -11.14 2.22
N LYS A 134 -18.81 -11.16 1.15
CA LYS A 134 -19.87 -12.15 0.95
C LYS A 134 -19.37 -13.60 0.76
N GLY A 135 -18.06 -13.81 0.66
CA GLY A 135 -17.43 -15.13 0.46
C GLY A 135 -17.00 -15.86 1.73
N LEU A 136 -17.26 -15.31 2.92
CA LEU A 136 -16.92 -15.96 4.19
C LEU A 136 -17.82 -17.17 4.46
N SER A 137 -17.22 -18.31 4.81
CA SER A 137 -17.95 -19.47 5.35
C SER A 137 -18.54 -19.17 6.73
N ASP A 138 -19.52 -19.95 7.20
CA ASP A 138 -20.15 -19.70 8.50
C ASP A 138 -19.20 -19.86 9.70
N LYS A 139 -18.17 -20.71 9.55
CA LYS A 139 -17.06 -20.80 10.52
C LYS A 139 -16.27 -19.50 10.55
N GLU A 140 -15.90 -18.97 9.39
CA GLU A 140 -15.15 -17.71 9.29
C GLU A 140 -15.98 -16.50 9.75
N LYS A 141 -17.30 -16.48 9.53
CA LYS A 141 -18.17 -15.43 10.09
C LYS A 141 -18.16 -15.46 11.62
N LYS A 142 -18.20 -16.64 12.24
CA LYS A 142 -18.13 -16.79 13.70
C LYS A 142 -16.78 -16.34 14.25
N ASP A 143 -15.68 -16.69 13.58
CA ASP A 143 -14.35 -16.23 13.96
C ASP A 143 -14.18 -14.72 13.73
N PHE A 144 -14.76 -14.17 12.66
CA PHE A 144 -14.79 -12.74 12.38
C PHE A 144 -15.55 -11.98 13.47
N SER A 145 -16.67 -12.51 13.99
CA SER A 145 -17.38 -11.86 15.09
C SER A 145 -16.48 -11.72 16.31
N LYS A 146 -15.83 -12.82 16.74
CA LYS A 146 -14.92 -12.81 17.90
C LYS A 146 -13.71 -11.90 17.72
N GLU A 147 -13.10 -11.93 16.54
CA GLU A 147 -11.96 -11.06 16.20
C GLU A 147 -12.39 -9.61 16.00
N GLY A 148 -13.60 -9.39 15.51
CA GLY A 148 -14.24 -8.09 15.32
C GLY A 148 -14.50 -7.37 16.63
N ASP A 149 -14.97 -8.08 17.66
CA ASP A 149 -15.15 -7.54 19.01
C ASP A 149 -13.80 -7.10 19.61
N LYS A 150 -12.75 -7.92 19.43
CA LYS A 150 -11.39 -7.54 19.84
C LYS A 150 -10.89 -6.32 19.05
N ALA A 151 -11.22 -6.23 17.77
CA ALA A 151 -10.84 -5.09 16.94
C ALA A 151 -11.54 -3.81 17.42
N ASP A 152 -12.82 -3.87 17.79
CA ASP A 152 -13.52 -2.75 18.41
C ASP A 152 -12.88 -2.31 19.72
N GLU A 153 -12.46 -3.25 20.57
CA GLU A 153 -11.77 -2.92 21.81
C GLU A 153 -10.44 -2.20 21.55
N VAL A 154 -9.66 -2.68 20.57
CA VAL A 154 -8.39 -2.07 20.18
C VAL A 154 -8.61 -0.69 19.55
N LEU A 155 -9.64 -0.53 18.70
CA LEU A 155 -10.00 0.76 18.11
C LEU A 155 -10.45 1.78 19.18
N LYS A 156 -11.19 1.34 20.21
CA LYS A 156 -11.54 2.20 21.36
C LYS A 156 -10.30 2.63 22.13
N ARG A 157 -9.38 1.70 22.43
CA ARG A 157 -8.11 2.01 23.09
C ARG A 157 -7.26 2.95 22.24
N CYS A 158 -7.25 2.77 20.94
CA CYS A 158 -6.56 3.66 20.01
C CYS A 158 -7.08 5.09 20.13
N GLY A 159 -8.40 5.30 20.12
CA GLY A 159 -9.01 6.63 20.33
C GLY A 159 -8.80 7.23 21.72
N THR A 160 -8.30 6.44 22.69
CA THR A 160 -7.96 6.94 24.03
C THR A 160 -6.48 7.33 24.15
N VAL A 161 -5.62 6.68 23.36
CA VAL A 161 -4.16 6.86 23.42
C VAL A 161 -3.66 7.91 22.43
N VAL A 162 -4.41 8.08 21.33
CA VAL A 162 -4.21 9.07 20.27
C VAL A 162 -4.91 10.38 20.61
#